data_AF-A0A7X6GCU6-F1
#
_entry.id   AF-A0A7X6GCU6-F1
#
_cell.length_a   1.000
_cell.length_b   1.000
_cell.length_c   1.000
_cell.angle_alpha   90.00
_cell.angle_beta   90.00
_cell.angle_gamma   90.00
#
_symmetry.space_group_name_H-M   'P 1'
#
loop_
_entity.id
_entity.type
_entity.pdbx_description
1 polymer ?
#
loop_
_entity_poly.entity_id
_entity_poly.type
_entity_poly.pdbx_seq_one_letter_code
_entity_poly.pdbx_strand_id
1 'polypeptide(L)'
;MNTGNTQGAKNAWRQTVARVVKSEMSVRGVKYQALSQRLEEIGVEQSADNLRNKVNKGIMGADLLLQILYVLKARPLDAALLEEILTDLQ
;
A
#
# COMPACT_ATOMS: atom_id res chain seq x y z
N MET A 1 -3.54 -1.62 -31.67
CA MET A 1 -3.44 -1.96 -30.24
C MET A 1 -3.68 -0.68 -29.43
N ASN A 2 -4.72 -0.66 -28.59
CA ASN A 2 -5.21 0.55 -27.93
C ASN A 2 -4.42 0.81 -26.62
N THR A 3 -3.33 1.59 -26.70
CA THR A 3 -2.41 1.85 -25.59
C THR A 3 -2.94 2.86 -24.56
N GLY A 4 -4.01 3.59 -24.86
CA GLY A 4 -4.57 4.64 -24.00
C GLY A 4 -5.25 4.14 -22.72
N ASN A 5 -5.91 2.97 -22.76
CA ASN A 5 -6.65 2.42 -21.60
C ASN A 5 -5.71 1.79 -20.53
N THR A 6 -4.56 1.27 -20.95
CA THR A 6 -3.64 0.53 -20.07
C THR A 6 -2.94 1.43 -19.05
N GLN A 7 -2.68 2.70 -19.41
CA GLN A 7 -2.00 3.65 -18.53
C GLN A 7 -2.92 4.16 -17.39
N GLY A 8 -4.22 4.37 -17.68
CA GLY A 8 -5.23 4.72 -16.68
C GLY A 8 -5.44 3.59 -15.66
N ALA A 9 -5.58 2.35 -16.14
CA ALA A 9 -5.71 1.17 -15.28
C ALA A 9 -4.46 0.94 -14.38
N LYS A 10 -3.24 1.08 -14.94
CA LYS A 10 -2.00 0.99 -14.14
C LYS A 10 -1.93 2.06 -13.04
N ASN A 11 -2.50 3.24 -13.29
CA ASN A 11 -2.57 4.30 -12.28
C ASN A 11 -3.58 3.95 -11.19
N ALA A 12 -4.75 3.43 -11.53
CA ALA A 12 -5.78 3.01 -10.57
C ALA A 12 -5.23 1.96 -9.58
N TRP A 13 -4.58 0.91 -10.06
CA TRP A 13 -4.02 -0.12 -9.17
C TRP A 13 -2.94 0.40 -8.22
N ARG A 14 -2.08 1.31 -8.68
CA ARG A 14 -1.10 1.97 -7.80
C ARG A 14 -1.79 2.80 -6.72
N GLN A 15 -2.85 3.52 -7.10
CA GLN A 15 -3.65 4.28 -6.15
C GLN A 15 -4.38 3.36 -5.15
N THR A 16 -4.88 2.20 -5.59
CA THR A 16 -5.45 1.18 -4.72
C THR A 16 -4.43 0.68 -3.70
N VAL A 17 -3.22 0.32 -4.12
CA VAL A 17 -2.13 -0.08 -3.20
C VAL A 17 -1.85 1.02 -2.17
N ALA A 18 -1.73 2.27 -2.64
CA ALA A 18 -1.50 3.41 -1.75
C ALA A 18 -2.64 3.61 -0.74
N ARG A 19 -3.90 3.53 -1.18
CA ARG A 19 -5.09 3.67 -0.34
C ARG A 19 -5.18 2.57 0.70
N VAL A 20 -4.95 1.31 0.33
CA VAL A 20 -4.93 0.16 1.25
C VAL A 20 -3.90 0.38 2.37
N VAL A 21 -2.65 0.70 2.02
CA VAL A 21 -1.62 0.86 3.05
C VAL A 21 -1.92 2.07 3.95
N LYS A 22 -2.33 3.19 3.36
CA LYS A 22 -2.64 4.41 4.12
C LYS A 22 -3.85 4.24 5.04
N SER A 23 -4.89 3.54 4.61
CA SER A 23 -6.08 3.29 5.43
C SER A 23 -5.72 2.42 6.64
N GLU A 24 -4.95 1.34 6.44
CA GLU A 24 -4.54 0.47 7.54
C GLU A 24 -3.61 1.18 8.54
N MET A 25 -2.71 2.06 8.05
CA MET A 25 -1.91 2.95 8.89
C MET A 25 -2.78 3.93 9.69
N SER A 26 -3.73 4.58 9.04
CA SER A 26 -4.63 5.59 9.64
C SER A 26 -5.49 4.98 10.75
N VAL A 27 -6.14 3.85 10.47
CA VAL A 27 -6.98 3.10 11.43
C VAL A 27 -6.20 2.74 12.70
N ARG A 28 -4.88 2.59 12.61
CA ARG A 28 -3.99 2.20 13.72
C ARG A 28 -3.17 3.34 14.31
N GLY A 29 -3.35 4.56 13.81
CA GLY A 29 -2.52 5.71 14.22
C GLY A 29 -1.02 5.53 13.95
N VAL A 30 -0.65 4.67 13.00
CA VAL A 30 0.75 4.36 12.70
C VAL A 30 1.31 5.37 11.71
N LYS A 31 2.38 6.06 12.09
CA LYS A 31 3.18 6.92 11.19
C LYS A 31 4.32 6.13 10.54
N TYR A 32 4.91 6.67 9.49
CA TYR A 32 6.00 6.01 8.75
C TYR A 32 7.22 5.65 9.62
N GLN A 33 7.53 6.46 10.65
CA GLN A 33 8.58 6.15 11.61
C GLN A 33 8.28 4.87 12.40
N ALA A 34 7.05 4.73 12.89
CA ALA A 34 6.64 3.53 13.61
C ALA A 34 6.54 2.30 12.68
N LEU A 35 6.10 2.49 11.42
CA LEU A 35 6.11 1.41 10.43
C LEU A 35 7.54 0.91 10.13
N SER A 36 8.49 1.84 9.99
CA SER A 36 9.92 1.54 9.80
C SER A 36 10.46 0.70 10.95
N GLN A 37 10.22 1.12 12.21
CA GLN A 37 10.63 0.36 13.40
C GLN A 37 10.03 -1.05 13.44
N ARG A 38 8.73 -1.19 13.15
CA ARG A 38 8.08 -2.52 13.15
C ARG A 38 8.57 -3.44 12.03
N LEU A 39 8.98 -2.89 10.89
CA LEU A 39 9.61 -3.68 9.82
C LEU A 39 11.01 -4.12 10.24
N GLU A 40 11.76 -3.25 10.91
CA GLU A 40 13.08 -3.58 11.46
C GLU A 40 13.01 -4.72 12.49
N GLU A 41 11.97 -4.74 13.35
CA GLU A 41 11.69 -5.83 14.31
C GLU A 41 11.57 -7.23 13.65
N ILE A 42 11.24 -7.29 12.35
CA ILE A 42 11.16 -8.54 11.59
C ILE A 42 12.31 -8.71 10.57
N GLY A 43 13.37 -7.90 10.69
CA GLY A 43 14.56 -7.96 9.84
C GLY A 43 14.42 -7.28 8.48
N VAL A 44 13.43 -6.38 8.32
CA VAL A 44 13.18 -5.66 7.06
C VAL A 44 13.57 -4.19 7.23
N GLU A 45 14.77 -3.85 6.76
CA GLU A 45 15.26 -2.47 6.84
C GLU A 45 14.62 -1.57 5.78
N GLN A 46 13.78 -0.63 6.22
CA GLN A 46 13.19 0.42 5.39
C GLN A 46 13.15 1.73 6.16
N SER A 47 13.74 2.80 5.62
CA SER A 47 13.62 4.13 6.23
C SER A 47 12.21 4.69 6.08
N ALA A 48 11.79 5.55 7.01
CA ALA A 48 10.48 6.21 6.97
C ALA A 48 10.22 6.99 5.67
N ASP A 49 11.26 7.66 5.13
CA ASP A 49 11.16 8.40 3.87
C ASP A 49 11.05 7.46 2.65
N ASN A 50 11.78 6.33 2.66
CA ASN A 50 11.64 5.31 1.62
C ASN A 50 10.22 4.72 1.60
N LEU A 51 9.67 4.39 2.78
CA LEU A 51 8.30 3.91 2.92
C LEU A 51 7.29 4.94 2.44
N ARG A 52 7.43 6.21 2.83
CA ARG A 52 6.56 7.30 2.37
C ARG A 52 6.56 7.39 0.84
N ASN A 53 7.72 7.32 0.20
CA ASN A 53 7.85 7.40 -1.24
C ASN A 53 7.22 6.19 -1.95
N LYS A 54 7.47 4.96 -1.47
CA LYS A 54 6.89 3.73 -2.03
C LYS A 54 5.37 3.70 -1.88
N VAL A 55 4.86 4.03 -0.69
CA VAL A 55 3.42 4.07 -0.41
C VAL A 55 2.73 5.16 -1.23
N ASN A 56 3.29 6.37 -1.31
CA ASN A 56 2.69 7.45 -2.11
C ASN A 56 2.65 7.13 -3.61
N LYS A 57 3.65 6.41 -4.12
CA LYS A 57 3.67 5.98 -5.54
C LYS A 57 2.83 4.72 -5.78
N GLY A 58 2.50 3.95 -4.73
CA GLY A 58 1.88 2.64 -4.85
C GLY A 58 2.79 1.61 -5.52
N ILE A 59 4.11 1.75 -5.40
CA ILE A 59 5.10 0.89 -6.06
C ILE A 59 6.04 0.31 -5.00
N MET A 60 5.96 -1.00 -4.82
CA MET A 60 6.82 -1.80 -3.94
C MET A 60 6.85 -3.25 -4.39
N GLY A 61 7.82 -4.03 -3.92
CA GLY A 61 7.81 -5.48 -4.08
C GLY A 61 6.61 -6.11 -3.38
N ALA A 62 6.15 -7.25 -3.88
CA ALA A 62 5.03 -7.98 -3.29
C ALA A 62 5.35 -8.48 -1.88
N ASP A 63 6.61 -8.89 -1.65
CA ASP A 63 7.18 -9.22 -0.35
C ASP A 63 7.02 -8.07 0.65
N LEU A 64 7.42 -6.85 0.26
CA LEU A 64 7.30 -5.67 1.10
C LEU A 64 5.84 -5.30 1.39
N LEU A 65 4.94 -5.46 0.43
CA LEU A 65 3.51 -5.26 0.67
C LEU A 65 2.99 -6.23 1.74
N LEU A 66 3.31 -7.52 1.63
CA LEU A 66 2.91 -8.53 2.62
C LEU A 66 3.51 -8.25 4.00
N GLN A 67 4.78 -7.86 4.06
CA GLN A 67 5.44 -7.47 5.31
C GLN A 67 4.76 -6.26 5.96
N ILE A 68 4.42 -5.23 5.19
CA ILE A 68 3.68 -4.06 5.67
C ILE A 68 2.31 -4.47 6.23
N LEU A 69 1.54 -5.28 5.51
CA LEU A 69 0.24 -5.77 5.98
C LEU A 69 0.38 -6.59 7.27
N TYR A 70 1.42 -7.42 7.36
CA TYR A 70 1.70 -8.24 8.53
C TYR A 70 2.05 -7.40 9.78
N VAL A 71 2.96 -6.43 9.67
CA VAL A 71 3.38 -5.60 10.83
C VAL A 71 2.34 -4.55 11.23
N LEU A 72 1.46 -4.18 10.29
CA LEU A 72 0.28 -3.39 10.61
C LEU A 72 -0.82 -4.26 11.22
N LYS A 73 -0.77 -5.60 11.15
CA LYS A 73 -1.93 -6.45 11.50
C LYS A 73 -3.17 -6.02 10.71
N ALA A 74 -3.00 -5.85 9.40
CA ALA A 74 -4.03 -5.36 8.49
C ALA A 74 -5.31 -6.20 8.57
N ARG A 75 -6.45 -5.56 8.29
CA ARG A 75 -7.73 -6.28 8.12
C ARG A 75 -7.67 -7.18 6.88
N PRO A 76 -8.53 -8.21 6.78
CA PRO A 76 -8.64 -9.01 5.56
C PRO A 76 -8.85 -8.13 4.33
N LEU A 77 -8.13 -8.45 3.25
CA LEU A 77 -8.33 -7.87 1.94
C LEU A 77 -9.06 -8.89 1.08
N ASP A 78 -10.21 -8.52 0.56
CA ASP A 78 -11.00 -9.34 -0.36
C ASP A 78 -11.29 -8.56 -1.66
N ALA A 79 -11.84 -9.26 -2.65
CA ALA A 79 -12.13 -8.67 -3.96
C ALA A 79 -13.18 -7.55 -3.87
N ALA A 80 -14.13 -7.64 -2.93
CA ALA A 80 -15.20 -6.64 -2.79
C ALA A 80 -14.65 -5.29 -2.31
N LEU A 81 -13.76 -5.30 -1.31
CA LEU A 81 -13.07 -4.09 -0.86
C LEU A 81 -12.19 -3.48 -1.97
N LEU A 82 -11.53 -4.32 -2.77
CA LEU A 82 -10.72 -3.82 -3.88
C LEU A 82 -11.59 -3.18 -4.96
N GLU A 83 -12.75 -3.76 -5.27
CA GLU A 83 -13.72 -3.22 -6.21
C GLU A 83 -14.26 -1.86 -5.74
N GLU A 84 -14.65 -1.74 -4.46
CA GLU A 84 -15.08 -0.47 -3.86
C GLU A 84 -14.02 0.63 -4.05
N ILE A 85 -12.76 0.34 -3.69
CA ILE A 85 -11.67 1.31 -3.82
C ILE A 85 -11.44 1.71 -5.29
N LEU A 86 -11.57 0.77 -6.22
CA LEU A 86 -11.37 1.00 -7.65
C LEU A 86 -12.51 1.82 -8.27
N THR A 87 -13.75 1.60 -7.83
CA THR A 87 -14.91 2.39 -8.25
C THR A 87 -14.80 3.82 -7.73
N ASP A 88 -14.34 4.03 -6.49
CA ASP A 88 -14.09 5.34 -5.89
C ASP A 88 -12.94 6.14 -6.54
N LEU A 89 -12.25 5.57 -7.52
CA LEU A 89 -11.17 6.21 -8.28
C LEU A 89 -11.60 6.68 -9.67
N GLN A 90 -12.80 6.28 -10.13
CA GLN A 90 -13.38 6.68 -11.41
C GLN A 90 -14.18 7.98 -11.26
#